data_AF-A0A6G3X0Z0-F1
#
_entry.id   AF-A0A6G3X0Z0-F1
#
_cell.length_a   1.000
_cell.length_b   1.000
_cell.length_c   1.000
_cell.angle_alpha   90.00
_cell.angle_beta   90.00
_cell.angle_gamma   90.00
#
_symmetry.space_group_name_H-M   'P 1'
#
loop_
_entity.id
_entity.type
_entity.pdbx_description
1 polymer ?
#
loop_
_entity_poly.entity_id
_entity_poly.type
_entity_poly.pdbx_seq_one_letter_code
_entity_poly.pdbx_strand_id
1 'polypeptide(L)'
;ARRVNLPPAPRPDGPWDSTEVTQPGEGRVDLGGIFVPGVEGMELRVEVAGDAIVAATVVLRDSAIQLQAFAAPKKEGIWGEVRDEIAAGITQQGGIIDEVEGPLGWELRAQVPVQLPDGTGGVQLVRFVGVDGP
;
A
#
# COMPACT_ATOMS: atom_id res chain seq x y z
N ALA A 1 11.38 -16.48 16.76
CA ALA A 1 11.83 -17.30 15.62
C ALA A 1 12.39 -16.35 14.56
N ARG A 2 13.49 -16.70 13.88
CA ARG A 2 14.08 -15.89 12.80
C ARG A 2 13.09 -15.89 11.64
N ARG A 3 12.38 -14.78 11.45
CA ARG A 3 11.44 -14.56 10.33
C ARG A 3 12.28 -14.55 9.05
N VAL A 4 11.95 -15.42 8.10
CA VAL A 4 12.59 -15.47 6.78
C VAL A 4 11.70 -14.71 5.80
N ASN A 5 12.31 -13.87 4.95
CA ASN A 5 11.59 -13.27 3.83
C ASN A 5 11.00 -14.39 2.97
N LEU A 6 9.69 -14.33 2.73
CA LEU A 6 9.07 -15.20 1.75
C LEU A 6 9.53 -14.75 0.35
N PRO A 7 9.78 -15.68 -0.57
CA PRO A 7 9.93 -15.31 -1.97
C PRO A 7 8.64 -14.61 -2.46
N PRO A 8 8.72 -13.69 -3.43
CA PRO A 8 7.53 -13.04 -3.97
C PRO A 8 6.52 -14.09 -4.45
N ALA A 9 5.27 -14.00 -3.97
CA ALA A 9 4.19 -14.83 -4.46
C ALA A 9 3.94 -14.52 -5.96
N PRO A 10 3.43 -15.48 -6.75
CA PRO A 10 3.01 -15.20 -8.12
C PRO A 10 1.99 -14.05 -8.13
N ARG A 11 2.29 -13.01 -8.91
CA ARG A 11 1.47 -11.78 -9.01
C ARG A 11 0.86 -11.61 -10.41
N PRO A 12 -0.03 -12.55 -10.84
CA PRO A 12 -0.59 -12.53 -12.20
C PRO A 12 -1.38 -11.25 -12.49
N ASP A 13 -2.02 -10.68 -11.47
CA ASP A 13 -2.82 -9.45 -11.55
C ASP A 13 -2.03 -8.19 -11.15
N GLY A 14 -0.70 -8.30 -11.08
CA GLY A 14 0.19 -7.23 -10.64
C GLY A 14 0.29 -7.09 -9.12
N PRO A 15 0.92 -6.00 -8.62
CA PRO A 15 1.48 -4.89 -9.40
C PRO A 15 2.60 -5.37 -10.33
N TRP A 16 2.66 -4.83 -11.55
CA TRP A 16 3.65 -5.19 -12.55
C TRP A 16 4.84 -4.23 -12.55
N ASP A 17 6.03 -4.76 -12.82
CA ASP A 17 7.17 -3.94 -13.19
C ASP A 17 6.99 -3.38 -14.60
N SER A 18 7.63 -2.23 -14.86
CA SER A 18 7.62 -1.59 -16.19
C SER A 18 8.12 -2.50 -17.32
N THR A 19 9.04 -3.43 -17.02
CA THR A 19 9.59 -4.39 -17.99
C THR A 19 8.65 -5.55 -18.31
N GLU A 20 7.60 -5.75 -17.50
CA GLU A 20 6.61 -6.82 -17.69
C GLU A 20 5.42 -6.38 -18.55
N VAL A 21 5.33 -5.08 -18.89
CA VAL A 21 4.25 -4.52 -19.69
C VAL A 21 4.81 -3.81 -20.92
N THR A 22 4.28 -4.12 -22.11
CA THR A 22 4.78 -3.54 -23.38
C THR A 22 4.56 -2.03 -23.48
N GLN A 23 3.43 -1.52 -22.97
CA GLN A 23 3.09 -0.10 -22.98
C GLN A 23 2.59 0.33 -21.60
N PRO A 24 3.50 0.62 -20.63
CA PRO A 24 3.13 0.87 -19.25
C PRO A 24 2.11 2.01 -19.04
N GLY A 25 2.18 3.05 -19.87
CA GLY A 25 1.31 4.22 -19.80
C GLY A 25 -0.02 4.10 -20.56
N GLU A 26 -0.23 3.05 -21.36
CA GLU A 26 -1.49 2.91 -22.10
C GLU A 26 -2.66 2.66 -21.11
N GLY A 27 -3.63 3.58 -21.09
CA GLY A 27 -4.78 3.50 -20.17
C GLY A 27 -4.44 3.73 -18.69
N ARG A 28 -3.24 4.24 -18.37
CA ARG A 28 -2.80 4.49 -17.00
C ARG A 28 -2.36 5.93 -16.79
N VAL A 29 -2.53 6.42 -15.57
CA VAL A 29 -2.00 7.71 -15.12
C VAL A 29 -0.58 7.50 -14.59
N ASP A 30 0.36 8.28 -15.10
CA ASP A 30 1.75 8.31 -14.61
C ASP A 30 1.85 9.18 -13.35
N LEU A 31 2.31 8.58 -12.25
CA LEU A 31 2.55 9.27 -10.97
C LEU A 31 4.05 9.38 -10.64
N GLY A 32 4.92 9.23 -11.64
CA GLY A 32 6.37 9.31 -11.54
C GLY A 32 7.03 7.99 -11.12
N GLY A 33 6.55 7.39 -10.01
CA GLY A 33 7.07 6.11 -9.51
C GLY A 33 6.16 4.89 -9.78
N ILE A 34 4.88 5.13 -10.08
CA ILE A 34 3.85 4.10 -10.27
C ILE A 34 2.90 4.56 -11.37
N PHE A 35 2.45 3.61 -12.21
CA PHE A 35 1.34 3.81 -13.13
C PHE A 35 0.05 3.24 -12.53
N VAL A 36 -1.03 4.04 -12.51
CA VAL A 36 -2.33 3.62 -11.96
C VAL A 36 -3.37 3.52 -13.08
N PRO A 37 -4.05 2.36 -13.26
CA PRO A 37 -5.05 2.22 -14.32
C PRO A 37 -6.26 3.13 -14.07
N GLY A 38 -6.78 3.73 -15.13
CA GLY A 38 -8.05 4.45 -15.08
C GLY A 38 -9.22 3.47 -15.04
N VAL A 39 -10.08 3.57 -14.02
CA VAL A 39 -11.31 2.77 -13.90
C VAL A 39 -12.52 3.69 -13.90
N GLU A 40 -13.63 3.27 -14.52
CA GLU A 40 -14.86 4.06 -14.54
C GLU A 40 -15.38 4.32 -13.12
N GLY A 41 -15.70 5.59 -12.83
CA GLY A 41 -16.15 6.04 -11.50
C GLY A 41 -15.03 6.21 -10.47
N MET A 42 -13.77 6.03 -10.86
CA MET A 42 -12.61 6.27 -10.02
C MET A 42 -12.31 7.76 -9.89
N GLU A 43 -12.10 8.21 -8.65
CA GLU A 43 -11.49 9.51 -8.36
C GLU A 43 -10.03 9.30 -7.93
N LEU A 44 -9.11 10.06 -8.53
CA LEU A 44 -7.69 10.05 -8.20
C LEU A 44 -7.30 11.38 -7.58
N ARG A 45 -6.83 11.35 -6.33
CA ARG A 45 -6.33 12.51 -5.59
C ARG A 45 -4.83 12.35 -5.40
N VAL A 46 -4.05 13.33 -5.84
CA VAL A 46 -2.60 13.26 -5.83
C VAL A 46 -2.04 14.22 -4.79
N GLU A 47 -1.07 13.75 -4.00
CA GLU A 47 -0.32 14.56 -3.04
C GLU A 47 1.07 14.86 -3.60
N VAL A 48 1.43 16.15 -3.59
CA VAL A 48 2.65 16.67 -4.21
C VAL A 48 3.51 17.34 -3.14
N ALA A 49 4.81 17.01 -3.14
CA ALA A 49 5.82 17.68 -2.34
C ALA A 49 6.93 18.23 -3.25
N GLY A 50 7.03 19.57 -3.35
CA GLY A 50 7.87 20.22 -4.35
C GLY A 50 7.35 19.91 -5.76
N ASP A 51 8.21 19.32 -6.59
CA ASP A 51 7.87 18.91 -7.97
C ASP A 51 7.55 17.40 -8.08
N ALA A 52 7.53 16.67 -6.95
CA ALA A 52 7.35 15.22 -6.94
C ALA A 52 5.99 14.81 -6.37
N ILE A 53 5.38 13.80 -6.98
CA ILE A 53 4.21 13.11 -6.45
C ILE A 53 4.69 12.13 -5.36
N VAL A 54 4.17 12.27 -4.14
CA VAL A 54 4.59 11.47 -2.98
C VAL A 54 3.57 10.42 -2.56
N ALA A 55 2.29 10.67 -2.87
CA ALA A 55 1.21 9.73 -2.61
C ALA A 55 0.06 9.96 -3.60
N ALA A 56 -0.77 8.94 -3.77
CA ALA A 56 -2.05 9.09 -4.43
C ALA A 56 -3.13 8.30 -3.69
N THR A 57 -4.27 8.94 -3.49
CA THR A 57 -5.47 8.30 -2.98
C THR A 57 -6.41 8.02 -4.12
N VAL A 58 -6.75 6.75 -4.30
CA VAL A 58 -7.76 6.26 -5.24
C VAL A 58 -9.05 6.04 -4.47
N VAL A 59 -10.14 6.68 -4.88
CA VAL A 59 -11.48 6.45 -4.33
C VAL A 59 -12.36 5.83 -5.40
N LEU A 60 -13.03 4.74 -5.07
CA LEU A 60 -13.99 4.07 -5.94
C LEU A 60 -15.18 3.62 -5.10
N ARG A 61 -16.34 4.26 -5.31
CA ARG A 61 -17.56 4.05 -4.50
C ARG A 61 -17.22 4.28 -3.02
N ASP A 62 -17.48 3.29 -2.16
CA ASP A 62 -17.25 3.35 -0.72
C ASP A 62 -15.87 2.81 -0.30
N SER A 63 -14.95 2.62 -1.26
CA SER A 63 -13.60 2.11 -1.02
C SER A 63 -12.55 3.15 -1.35
N ALA A 64 -11.49 3.20 -0.55
CA ALA A 64 -10.33 4.04 -0.80
C ALA A 64 -9.04 3.23 -0.64
N ILE A 65 -8.05 3.53 -1.48
CA ILE A 65 -6.70 2.98 -1.41
C ILE A 65 -5.72 4.14 -1.45
N GLN A 66 -4.80 4.19 -0.49
CA GLN A 66 -3.65 5.09 -0.53
C GLN A 66 -2.45 4.34 -1.09
N LEU A 67 -1.83 4.91 -2.12
CA LEU A 67 -0.68 4.38 -2.83
C LEU A 67 0.52 5.28 -2.57
N GLN A 68 1.64 4.68 -2.19
CA GLN A 68 2.91 5.38 -1.95
C GLN A 68 4.05 4.57 -2.57
N ALA A 69 4.90 5.24 -3.34
CA ALA A 69 6.08 4.65 -3.97
C ALA A 69 7.31 5.04 -3.17
N PHE A 70 8.11 4.07 -2.75
CA PHE A 70 9.34 4.29 -2.01
C PHE A 70 10.53 3.75 -2.79
N ALA A 71 11.64 4.48 -2.77
CA ALA A 71 12.89 4.01 -3.34
C ALA A 71 13.62 3.12 -2.32
N ALA A 72 13.59 1.81 -2.55
CA ALA A 72 14.35 0.85 -1.75
C ALA A 72 15.84 0.83 -2.15
N PRO A 73 16.76 0.46 -1.24
CA PRO A 73 18.14 0.14 -1.60
C PRO A 73 18.21 -0.98 -2.65
N LYS A 74 19.21 -0.94 -3.55
CA LYS A 74 19.34 -1.88 -4.69
C LYS A 74 19.38 -3.38 -4.35
N LYS A 75 19.54 -3.76 -3.08
CA LYS A 75 19.80 -5.16 -2.67
C LYS A 75 18.76 -5.72 -1.72
N GLU A 76 17.88 -4.88 -1.17
CA GLU A 76 17.00 -5.28 -0.08
C GLU A 76 15.66 -4.60 -0.25
N GLY A 77 14.59 -5.38 -0.14
CA GLY A 77 13.24 -4.88 0.00
C GLY A 77 13.06 -4.19 1.35
N ILE A 78 12.24 -3.15 1.38
CA ILE A 78 11.96 -2.38 2.61
C ILE A 78 10.63 -2.77 3.23
N TRP A 79 9.81 -3.58 2.54
CA TRP A 79 8.46 -3.87 3.03
C TRP A 79 8.46 -4.54 4.40
N GLY A 80 9.40 -5.44 4.69
CA GLY A 80 9.51 -6.06 6.01
C GLY A 80 9.71 -5.05 7.14
N GLU A 81 10.62 -4.09 6.96
CA GLU A 81 10.92 -3.03 7.93
C GLU A 81 9.75 -2.04 8.05
N VAL A 82 9.24 -1.53 6.93
CA VAL A 82 8.09 -0.62 6.90
C VAL A 82 6.87 -1.26 7.57
N ARG A 83 6.66 -2.55 7.33
CA ARG A 83 5.57 -3.29 7.95
C ARG A 83 5.73 -3.41 9.47
N ASP A 84 6.93 -3.69 9.95
CA ASP A 84 7.21 -3.72 11.40
C ASP A 84 7.02 -2.33 12.04
N GLU A 85 7.41 -1.25 11.35
CA GLU A 85 7.18 0.14 11.80
C GLU A 85 5.70 0.50 11.88
N ILE A 86 4.92 0.20 10.83
CA ILE A 86 3.46 0.40 10.84
C ILE A 86 2.82 -0.40 11.98
N ALA A 87 3.27 -1.65 12.17
CA ALA A 87 2.74 -2.50 13.22
C ALA A 87 3.00 -1.94 14.63
N ALA A 88 4.22 -1.47 14.86
CA ALA A 88 4.58 -0.81 16.11
C ALA A 88 3.75 0.46 16.33
N GLY A 89 3.61 1.31 15.30
CA GLY A 89 2.87 2.57 15.38
C GLY A 89 1.39 2.40 15.71
N ILE A 90 0.72 1.42 15.11
CA ILE A 90 -0.70 1.13 15.40
C ILE A 90 -0.87 0.52 16.79
N THR A 91 0.02 -0.38 17.20
CA THR A 91 -0.02 -1.00 18.54
C THR A 91 0.13 0.06 19.64
N GLN A 92 1.03 1.04 19.45
CA GLN A 92 1.21 2.17 20.38
C GLN A 92 -0.06 3.03 20.53
N GLN A 93 -0.89 3.10 19.50
CA GLN A 93 -2.18 3.82 19.52
C GLN A 93 -3.32 2.98 20.13
N GLY A 94 -3.03 1.77 20.64
CA GLY A 94 -4.03 0.86 21.19
C GLY A 94 -4.77 0.04 20.15
N GLY A 95 -4.27 -0.01 18.91
CA GLY A 95 -4.82 -0.86 17.86
C GLY A 95 -4.40 -2.31 17.97
N ILE A 96 -5.14 -3.17 17.28
CA ILE A 96 -4.88 -4.62 17.18
C ILE A 96 -4.43 -4.92 15.76
N ILE A 97 -3.41 -5.78 15.62
CA ILE A 97 -2.79 -6.08 14.34
C ILE A 97 -2.62 -7.58 14.20
N ASP A 98 -2.85 -8.05 12.98
CA ASP A 98 -2.57 -9.40 12.56
C ASP A 98 -1.69 -9.38 11.30
N GLU A 99 -0.59 -10.14 11.34
CA GLU A 99 0.27 -10.38 10.18
C GLU A 99 -0.21 -11.65 9.49
N VAL A 100 -0.66 -11.55 8.25
CA VAL A 100 -1.19 -12.69 7.50
C VAL A 100 -0.52 -12.81 6.14
N GLU A 101 -0.47 -14.02 5.60
CA GLU A 101 -0.03 -14.25 4.23
C GLU A 101 -1.21 -13.99 3.28
N GLY A 102 -1.04 -13.04 2.36
CA GLY A 102 -1.98 -12.70 1.30
C GLY A 102 -1.42 -13.01 -0.10
N PRO A 103 -2.18 -12.69 -1.16
CA PRO A 103 -1.77 -12.97 -2.54
C PRO A 103 -0.45 -12.31 -2.98
N LEU A 104 -0.04 -11.25 -2.27
CA LEU A 104 1.19 -10.50 -2.54
C LEU A 104 2.28 -10.74 -1.48
N GLY A 105 2.15 -11.80 -0.68
CA GLY A 105 3.02 -12.09 0.46
C GLY A 105 2.47 -11.55 1.78
N TRP A 106 3.37 -11.24 2.73
CA TRP A 106 2.97 -10.77 4.05
C TRP A 106 2.24 -9.42 4.01
N GLU A 107 1.08 -9.35 4.64
CA GLU A 107 0.26 -8.14 4.77
C GLU A 107 -0.10 -7.89 6.24
N LEU A 108 -0.51 -6.65 6.57
CA LEU A 108 -1.10 -6.34 7.87
C LEU A 108 -2.60 -6.16 7.74
N ARG A 109 -3.32 -6.70 8.72
CA ARG A 109 -4.73 -6.35 8.99
C ARG A 109 -4.80 -5.69 10.35
N ALA A 110 -5.31 -4.48 10.39
CA ALA A 110 -5.32 -3.65 11.58
C ALA A 110 -6.73 -3.21 11.96
N GLN A 111 -6.98 -3.17 13.25
CA GLN A 111 -8.11 -2.51 13.90
C GLN A 111 -7.56 -1.27 14.60
N VAL A 112 -7.82 -0.10 14.02
CA VAL A 112 -7.31 1.18 14.52
C VAL A 112 -8.42 1.88 15.31
N PRO A 113 -8.20 2.24 16.59
CA PRO A 113 -9.16 3.04 17.34
C PRO A 113 -9.30 4.42 16.70
N VAL A 114 -10.52 4.86 16.47
CA VAL A 114 -10.83 6.16 15.88
C VAL A 114 -11.89 6.88 16.70
N GLN A 115 -11.88 8.21 16.65
CA GLN A 115 -12.97 9.02 17.20
C GLN A 115 -14.01 9.25 16.11
N LEU A 116 -15.25 8.88 16.37
CA LEU A 116 -16.36 9.15 15.46
C LEU A 116 -16.81 10.61 15.58
N PRO A 117 -17.50 11.18 14.56
CA PRO A 117 -17.95 12.57 14.57
C PRO A 117 -18.87 12.94 15.74
N ASP A 118 -19.56 11.95 16.32
CA ASP A 118 -20.44 12.11 17.48
C ASP A 118 -19.69 12.10 18.83
N GLY A 119 -18.36 12.00 18.81
CA GLY A 119 -17.53 11.95 20.00
C GLY A 119 -17.53 10.58 20.69
N THR A 120 -18.04 9.52 20.06
CA THR A 120 -17.87 8.14 20.53
C THR A 120 -16.61 7.50 19.95
N GLY A 121 -16.10 6.46 20.63
CA GLY A 121 -15.00 5.65 20.12
C GLY A 121 -15.50 4.63 19.10
N GLY A 122 -14.76 4.46 18.01
CA GLY A 122 -15.00 3.46 16.98
C GLY A 122 -13.73 2.69 16.63
N VAL A 123 -13.87 1.73 15.72
CA VAL A 123 -12.74 0.96 15.17
C VAL A 123 -12.79 1.06 13.65
N GLN A 124 -11.67 1.44 13.06
CA GLN A 124 -11.46 1.42 11.61
C GLN A 124 -10.65 0.18 11.22
N LEU A 125 -11.17 -0.59 10.28
CA LEU A 125 -10.45 -1.72 9.69
C LEU A 125 -9.55 -1.21 8.57
N VAL A 126 -8.26 -1.54 8.62
CA VAL A 126 -7.27 -1.13 7.61
C VAL A 126 -6.45 -2.34 7.20
N ARG A 127 -6.15 -2.44 5.91
CA ARG A 127 -5.27 -3.46 5.34
C ARG A 127 -4.07 -2.76 4.71
N PHE A 128 -2.87 -3.20 5.06
CA PHE A 128 -1.62 -2.70 4.47
C PHE A 128 -0.97 -3.82 3.67
N VAL A 129 -0.66 -3.53 2.41
CA VAL A 129 0.00 -4.45 1.49
C VAL A 129 1.18 -3.70 0.90
N GLY A 130 2.32 -4.38 0.82
CA GLY A 130 3.52 -3.86 0.18
C GLY A 130 4.13 -4.92 -0.71
N VAL A 131 4.70 -4.46 -1.81
CA VAL A 131 5.41 -5.30 -2.77
C VAL A 131 6.75 -4.64 -2.98
N ASP A 132 7.82 -5.35 -2.65
CA ASP A 132 9.16 -4.93 -3.02
C ASP A 132 9.29 -5.03 -4.55
N GLY A 133 9.79 -3.97 -5.18
CA GLY A 133 10.07 -3.94 -6.61
C GLY A 133 11.11 -4.98 -7.02
N PRO A 134 11.36 -5.13 -8.34
CA PRO A 134 12.43 -5.99 -8.84
C PRO A 134 13.83 -5.56 -8.40
#